data_AF-A0A3C1LW90-F1
#
_entry.id   AF-A0A3C1LW90-F1
#
_cell.length_a   1.000
_cell.length_b   1.000
_cell.length_c   1.000
_cell.angle_alpha   90.00
_cell.angle_beta   90.00
_cell.angle_gamma   90.00
#
_symmetry.space_group_name_H-M   'P 1'
#
loop_
_entity.id
_entity.type
_entity.pdbx_description
1 polymer ?
#
loop_
_entity_poly.entity_id
_entity_poly.type
_entity_poly.pdbx_seq_one_letter_code
_entity_poly.pdbx_strand_id
1 'polypeptide(L)'
;IRPAGFDEQSYFNELRLYDAITGGNYDAASIASVDLKLVPDRDDIALVYKYIRENQSKILNEEILYMRLFKKLSYIKLRLCIDILFELKLVFSEKKAAQTTIKIVENAEKTSIEKSSILQKLNCRH
;
A
#
# COMPACT_ATOMS: atom_id res chain seq x y z
N ILE A 1 8.43 8.59 19.16
CA ILE A 1 9.86 8.61 18.73
C ILE A 1 9.86 8.70 17.21
N ARG A 2 10.34 9.81 16.64
CA ARG A 2 10.45 9.98 15.17
C ARG A 2 11.71 9.24 14.69
N PRO A 3 11.64 8.34 13.71
CA PRO A 3 12.82 7.62 13.25
C PRO A 3 13.79 8.57 12.54
N ALA A 4 15.09 8.33 12.69
CA ALA A 4 16.11 9.10 11.99
C ALA A 4 15.94 8.96 10.47
N GLY A 5 15.93 10.09 9.76
CA GLY A 5 15.72 10.16 8.31
C GLY A 5 14.24 10.20 7.89
N PHE A 6 13.31 10.35 8.83
CA PHE A 6 11.89 10.56 8.52
C PHE A 6 11.65 11.98 8.03
N ASP A 7 11.26 12.11 6.76
CA ASP A 7 10.77 13.36 6.19
C ASP A 7 9.28 13.52 6.44
N GLU A 8 8.94 14.38 7.41
CA GLU A 8 7.57 14.64 7.78
C GLU A 8 6.80 15.42 6.71
N GLN A 9 7.45 16.34 5.99
CA GLN A 9 6.77 17.11 4.96
C GLN A 9 6.39 16.22 3.79
N SER A 10 7.30 15.36 3.34
CA SER A 10 7.01 14.35 2.32
C SER A 10 5.88 13.43 2.75
N TYR A 11 5.91 12.92 4.00
CA TYR A 11 4.85 12.08 4.53
C TYR A 11 3.46 12.74 4.45
N PHE A 12 3.32 13.97 4.95
CA PHE A 12 2.01 14.64 4.93
C PHE A 12 1.54 15.02 3.52
N ASN A 13 2.47 15.36 2.63
CA ASN A 13 2.14 15.63 1.22
C ASN A 13 1.62 14.35 0.55
N GLU A 14 2.30 13.22 0.74
CA GLU A 14 1.90 11.92 0.21
C GLU A 14 0.59 11.41 0.80
N LEU A 15 0.34 11.65 2.10
CA LEU A 15 -0.93 11.34 2.75
C LEU A 15 -2.10 12.09 2.08
N ARG A 16 -1.94 13.40 1.83
CA ARG A 16 -2.98 14.20 1.14
C ARG A 16 -3.25 13.71 -0.28
N LEU A 17 -2.19 13.36 -1.02
CA LEU A 17 -2.32 12.80 -2.36
C LEU A 17 -3.06 11.47 -2.33
N TYR A 18 -2.73 10.59 -1.39
CA TYR A 18 -3.42 9.33 -1.19
C TYR A 18 -4.91 9.51 -0.87
N ASP A 19 -5.24 10.43 0.05
CA ASP A 19 -6.63 10.74 0.40
C ASP A 19 -7.41 11.30 -0.79
N ALA A 20 -6.77 12.09 -1.65
CA ALA A 20 -7.39 12.58 -2.89
C ALA A 20 -7.69 11.44 -3.88
N ILE A 21 -6.74 10.51 -4.10
CA ILE A 21 -6.92 9.36 -5.00
C ILE A 21 -8.05 8.45 -4.52
N THR A 22 -8.03 8.11 -3.23
CA THR A 22 -9.01 7.20 -2.63
C THR A 22 -10.38 7.85 -2.51
N GLY A 23 -10.45 9.14 -2.15
CA GLY A 23 -11.69 9.92 -2.15
C GLY A 23 -12.32 10.05 -3.54
N GLY A 24 -11.50 10.11 -4.60
CA GLY A 24 -11.94 10.03 -6.00
C GLY A 24 -12.31 8.62 -6.48
N ASN A 25 -12.22 7.58 -5.63
CA ASN A 25 -12.39 6.17 -6.01
C ASN A 25 -11.49 5.74 -7.17
N TYR A 26 -10.25 6.22 -7.19
CA TYR A 26 -9.29 5.92 -8.26
C TYR A 26 -9.81 6.35 -9.65
N ASP A 27 -10.48 7.50 -9.74
CA ASP A 27 -10.86 8.08 -11.01
C ASP A 27 -9.67 8.69 -11.76
N ALA A 28 -9.83 8.92 -13.06
CA ALA A 28 -8.75 9.40 -13.92
C ALA A 28 -8.21 10.78 -13.49
N ALA A 29 -9.05 11.69 -12.99
CA ALA A 29 -8.61 13.04 -12.63
C ALA A 29 -7.76 13.02 -11.35
N SER A 30 -8.18 12.26 -10.34
CA SER A 30 -7.39 12.13 -9.09
C SER A 30 -6.08 11.42 -9.35
N ILE A 31 -6.08 10.36 -10.17
CA ILE A 31 -4.85 9.66 -10.57
C ILE A 31 -3.95 10.56 -11.41
N ALA A 32 -4.47 11.41 -12.30
CA ALA A 32 -3.69 12.33 -13.15
C ALA A 32 -2.87 13.38 -12.37
N SER A 33 -3.12 13.56 -11.07
CA SER A 33 -2.35 14.47 -10.23
C SER A 33 -1.09 13.85 -9.59
N VAL A 34 -0.94 12.53 -9.62
CA VAL A 34 0.10 11.79 -8.89
C VAL A 34 1.40 11.68 -9.69
N ASP A 35 2.58 11.90 -9.11
CA ASP A 35 3.83 11.61 -9.84
C ASP A 35 3.96 10.10 -10.08
N LEU A 36 4.38 9.67 -11.28
CA LEU A 36 4.64 8.26 -11.59
C LEU A 36 5.65 7.63 -10.62
N LYS A 37 6.59 8.40 -10.07
CA LYS A 37 7.53 7.95 -9.04
C LYS A 37 6.85 7.50 -7.75
N LEU A 38 5.62 7.94 -7.50
CA LEU A 38 4.82 7.60 -6.33
C LEU A 38 3.88 6.41 -6.58
N VAL A 39 3.80 5.93 -7.82
CA VAL A 39 3.09 4.69 -8.16
C VAL A 39 3.99 3.50 -7.80
N PRO A 40 3.48 2.50 -7.05
CA PRO A 40 4.28 1.32 -6.73
C PRO A 40 4.49 0.46 -7.97
N ASP A 41 5.70 -0.10 -8.09
CA ASP A 41 5.99 -1.11 -9.10
C ASP A 41 5.73 -2.54 -8.58
N ARG A 42 6.04 -3.53 -9.41
CA ARG A 42 5.86 -4.95 -9.05
C ARG A 42 6.75 -5.36 -7.87
N ASP A 43 7.95 -4.82 -7.78
CA ASP A 43 8.92 -5.16 -6.74
C ASP A 43 8.51 -4.54 -5.40
N ASP A 44 7.97 -3.32 -5.42
CA ASP A 44 7.35 -2.65 -4.28
C ASP A 44 6.22 -3.51 -3.70
N ILE A 45 5.27 -3.95 -4.55
CA ILE A 45 4.13 -4.79 -4.14
C ILE A 45 4.62 -6.14 -3.57
N ALA A 46 5.58 -6.78 -4.24
CA ALA A 46 6.15 -8.05 -3.79
C ALA A 46 6.88 -7.91 -2.44
N LEU A 47 7.58 -6.79 -2.23
CA LEU A 47 8.28 -6.48 -0.99
C LEU A 47 7.30 -6.31 0.18
N VAL A 48 6.20 -5.58 -0.01
CA VAL A 48 5.15 -5.43 1.01
C VAL A 48 4.50 -6.77 1.34
N TYR A 49 4.10 -7.53 0.31
CA TYR A 49 3.48 -8.84 0.49
C TYR A 49 4.40 -9.82 1.24
N LYS A 50 5.67 -9.90 0.83
CA LYS A 50 6.68 -10.74 1.50
C LYS A 50 6.86 -10.34 2.96
N TYR A 51 6.93 -9.04 3.24
CA TYR A 51 7.08 -8.55 4.60
C TYR A 51 5.90 -8.95 5.50
N ILE A 52 4.66 -8.80 5.01
CA ILE A 52 3.44 -9.21 5.75
C ILE A 52 3.47 -10.73 5.98
N ARG A 53 3.82 -11.51 4.95
CA ARG A 53 3.92 -12.98 5.02
C ARG A 53 4.94 -13.45 6.06
N GLU A 54 6.10 -12.81 6.15
CA GLU A 54 7.15 -13.16 7.12
C GLU A 54 6.80 -12.73 8.56
N ASN A 55 5.82 -11.85 8.75
CA ASN A 55 5.50 -11.24 10.04
C ASN A 55 4.04 -11.50 10.49
N GLN A 56 3.39 -12.57 10.02
CA GLN A 56 1.99 -12.90 10.33
C GLN A 56 1.64 -12.99 11.82
N SER A 57 2.62 -13.30 12.68
CA SER A 57 2.43 -13.41 14.13
C SER A 57 2.40 -12.05 14.84
N LYS A 58 2.69 -10.95 14.13
CA LYS A 58 2.73 -9.60 14.67
C LYS A 58 1.47 -8.82 14.30
N ILE A 59 1.18 -7.80 15.11
CA ILE A 59 0.18 -6.80 14.76
C ILE A 59 0.78 -5.91 13.67
N LEU A 60 0.15 -5.92 12.49
CA LEU A 60 0.58 -5.17 11.31
C LEU A 60 -0.57 -4.27 10.85
N ASN A 61 -0.61 -3.04 11.31
CA ASN A 61 -1.44 -2.01 10.70
C ASN A 61 -0.59 -1.17 9.72
N GLU A 62 -1.23 -0.24 9.01
CA GLU A 62 -0.58 0.54 7.97
C GLU A 62 0.52 1.45 8.54
N GLU A 63 0.31 2.01 9.73
CA GLU A 63 1.31 2.81 10.44
C GLU A 63 2.55 2.00 10.81
N ILE A 64 2.37 0.79 11.37
CA ILE A 64 3.46 -0.11 11.74
C ILE A 64 4.20 -0.58 10.48
N LEU A 65 3.48 -0.94 9.43
CA LEU A 65 4.09 -1.33 8.16
C LEU A 65 4.94 -0.19 7.59
N TYR A 66 4.42 1.04 7.61
CA TYR A 66 5.17 2.20 7.16
C TYR A 66 6.41 2.44 8.01
N MET A 67 6.29 2.44 9.33
CA MET A 67 7.43 2.62 10.24
C MET A 67 8.52 1.55 10.07
N ARG A 68 8.19 0.38 9.53
CA ARG A 68 9.14 -0.69 9.22
C ARG A 68 9.75 -0.58 7.83
N LEU A 69 9.04 0.02 6.88
CA LEU A 69 9.41 0.05 5.47
C LEU A 69 9.72 1.45 4.93
N PHE A 70 9.64 2.52 5.75
CA PHE A 70 9.81 3.92 5.33
C PHE A 70 11.14 4.23 4.63
N LYS A 71 12.19 3.43 4.87
CA LYS A 71 13.49 3.57 4.19
C LYS A 71 13.52 2.97 2.77
N LYS A 72 12.53 2.15 2.43
CA LYS A 72 12.43 1.43 1.16
C LYS A 72 11.28 1.94 0.29
N LEU A 73 10.20 2.35 0.95
CA LEU A 73 8.97 2.78 0.30
C LEU A 73 8.52 4.12 0.89
N SER A 74 8.00 4.96 0.02
CA SER A 74 7.27 6.16 0.42
C SER A 74 5.90 5.76 1.00
N TYR A 75 5.24 6.67 1.71
CA TYR A 75 3.97 6.38 2.36
C TYR A 75 2.88 6.03 1.35
N ILE A 76 2.74 6.82 0.29
CA ILE A 76 1.72 6.59 -0.74
C ILE A 76 1.95 5.26 -1.46
N LYS A 77 3.20 4.91 -1.79
CA LYS A 77 3.52 3.61 -2.39
C LYS A 77 3.08 2.46 -1.51
N LEU A 78 3.37 2.53 -0.20
CA LEU A 78 2.95 1.50 0.75
C LEU A 78 1.43 1.36 0.78
N ARG A 79 0.70 2.47 0.91
CA ARG A 79 -0.77 2.46 0.97
C ARG A 79 -1.37 1.88 -0.31
N LEU A 80 -0.90 2.31 -1.48
CA LEU A 80 -1.33 1.75 -2.76
C LEU A 80 -0.99 0.26 -2.90
N CYS A 81 0.18 -0.18 -2.43
CA CYS A 81 0.51 -1.61 -2.38
C CYS A 81 -0.51 -2.39 -1.54
N ILE A 82 -0.84 -1.89 -0.35
CA ILE A 82 -1.81 -2.51 0.55
C ILE A 82 -3.19 -2.60 -0.14
N ASP A 83 -3.65 -1.52 -0.78
CA ASP A 83 -4.93 -1.49 -1.49
C ASP A 83 -4.98 -2.47 -2.68
N ILE A 84 -3.90 -2.54 -3.46
CA ILE A 84 -3.75 -3.53 -4.55
C ILE A 84 -3.80 -4.96 -3.99
N LEU A 85 -3.12 -5.23 -2.87
CA LEU A 85 -3.13 -6.55 -2.25
C LEU A 85 -4.52 -6.91 -1.70
N PHE A 86 -5.26 -5.94 -1.17
CA PHE A 86 -6.65 -6.12 -0.75
C PHE A 86 -7.57 -6.41 -1.96
N GLU A 87 -7.44 -5.65 -3.04
CA GLU A 87 -8.21 -5.85 -4.27
C GLU A 87 -7.98 -7.27 -4.84
N LEU A 88 -6.73 -7.71 -4.87
CA LEU A 88 -6.33 -9.04 -5.36
C LEU A 88 -6.68 -10.18 -4.38
N LYS A 89 -7.28 -9.86 -3.22
CA LYS A 89 -7.60 -10.82 -2.15
C LYS A 89 -6.38 -11.61 -1.67
N LEU A 90 -5.20 -10.98 -1.71
CA LEU A 90 -3.95 -11.55 -1.21
C LEU A 90 -3.76 -11.28 0.28
N VAL A 91 -4.36 -10.19 0.77
CA VAL A 91 -4.38 -9.82 2.19
C VAL A 91 -5.81 -9.47 2.64
N PHE A 92 -6.05 -9.58 3.94
CA PHE A 92 -7.30 -9.19 4.58
C PHE A 92 -7.01 -8.48 5.91
N SER A 93 -7.96 -7.69 6.39
CA SER A 93 -7.87 -7.01 7.67
C SER A 93 -8.65 -7.80 8.71
N GLU A 94 -7.96 -8.23 9.76
CA GLU A 94 -8.54 -8.90 10.91
C GLU A 94 -8.64 -7.90 12.05
N LYS A 95 -9.84 -7.74 12.62
CA LYS A 95 -10.04 -6.94 13.83
C LYS A 95 -10.08 -7.86 15.04
N LYS A 96 -9.12 -7.69 15.96
CA LYS A 96 -9.05 -8.46 17.22
C LYS A 96 -8.76 -7.53 18.38
N ALA A 97 -9.61 -7.57 19.41
CA ALA A 97 -9.43 -6.82 20.66
C ALA A 97 -9.05 -5.33 20.46
N ALA A 98 -9.84 -4.61 19.66
CA ALA A 98 -9.64 -3.19 19.29
C ALA A 98 -8.43 -2.88 18.41
N GLN A 99 -7.71 -3.88 17.90
CA GLN A 99 -6.60 -3.71 16.96
C GLN A 99 -6.97 -4.26 15.59
N THR A 100 -6.59 -3.52 14.53
CA THR A 100 -6.71 -3.99 13.14
C THR A 100 -5.35 -4.48 12.69
N THR A 101 -5.28 -5.71 12.19
CA THR A 101 -4.05 -6.30 11.66
C THR A 101 -4.26 -6.81 10.25
N ILE A 102 -3.32 -6.53 9.37
CA ILE A 102 -3.30 -7.00 7.99
C ILE A 102 -2.62 -8.37 7.99
N LYS A 103 -3.32 -9.37 7.46
CA LYS A 103 -2.85 -10.75 7.33
C LYS A 103 -2.93 -11.19 5.89
N ILE A 104 -2.12 -12.17 5.51
CA ILE A 104 -2.24 -12.78 4.18
C ILE A 104 -3.38 -13.79 4.17
N VAL A 105 -4.01 -13.96 3.02
CA VAL A 105 -4.95 -15.06 2.78
C VAL A 105 -4.15 -16.34 2.58
N GLU A 106 -4.36 -17.33 3.47
CA GLU A 106 -3.77 -18.66 3.32
C GLU A 106 -4.34 -19.35 2.07
N ASN A 107 -3.49 -20.01 1.29
CA ASN A 107 -3.86 -20.61 -0.01
C ASN A 107 -4.45 -19.63 -1.03
N ALA A 108 -4.03 -18.36 -1.00
CA ALA A 108 -4.35 -17.45 -2.09
C ALA A 108 -3.98 -18.09 -3.44
N GLU A 109 -4.93 -18.08 -4.39
CA GLU A 109 -4.64 -18.48 -5.77
C GLU A 109 -3.44 -17.69 -6.29
N LYS A 110 -2.64 -18.31 -7.17
CA LYS A 110 -1.56 -17.61 -7.87
C LYS A 110 -2.17 -16.54 -8.78
N THR A 111 -2.40 -15.37 -8.21
CA THR A 111 -3.00 -14.23 -8.89
C THR A 111 -1.91 -13.32 -9.44
N SER A 112 -1.97 -13.06 -10.74
CA SER A 112 -1.09 -12.08 -11.39
C SER A 112 -1.41 -10.67 -10.89
N ILE A 113 -0.39 -9.92 -10.47
CA ILE A 113 -0.51 -8.54 -9.99
C ILE A 113 -1.14 -7.63 -11.06
N GLU A 114 -0.89 -7.94 -12.34
CA GLU A 114 -1.45 -7.24 -13.50
C GLU A 114 -2.99 -7.26 -13.59
N LYS A 115 -3.66 -8.15 -12.84
CA LYS A 115 -5.12 -8.20 -12.76
C LYS A 115 -5.73 -7.11 -11.87
N SER A 116 -4.91 -6.35 -11.13
CA SER A 116 -5.40 -5.28 -10.27
C SER A 116 -5.94 -4.13 -11.13
N SER A 117 -7.21 -3.78 -10.94
CA SER A 117 -7.84 -2.64 -11.61
C SER A 117 -7.24 -1.34 -11.08
N ILE A 118 -6.84 -1.29 -9.80
CA ILE A 118 -6.14 -0.13 -9.23
C ILE A 118 -4.82 0.08 -9.98
N LEU A 119 -3.99 -0.97 -10.11
CA LEU A 119 -2.72 -0.85 -10.81
C LEU A 119 -2.89 -0.51 -12.30
N GLN A 120 -3.88 -1.09 -12.96
CA GLN A 120 -4.20 -0.75 -14.35
C GLN A 120 -4.59 0.72 -14.49
N LYS A 121 -5.46 1.24 -13.61
CA LYS A 121 -5.85 2.66 -13.62
C LYS A 121 -4.67 3.59 -13.36
N LEU A 122 -3.76 3.20 -12.45
CA LEU A 122 -2.53 3.95 -12.18
C LEU A 122 -1.57 3.95 -13.39
N ASN A 123 -1.54 2.86 -14.16
CA ASN A 123 -0.69 2.71 -15.35
C ASN A 123 -1.31 3.20 -16.66
N CYS A 124 -2.65 3.34 -16.75
CA CYS A 124 -3.38 3.75 -17.97
C CYS A 124 -3.22 5.24 -18.33
N ARG A 125 -2.12 5.89 -17.93
CA ARG A 125 -1.78 7.28 -18.27
C ARG A 125 -1.18 7.44 -19.69
N HIS A 126 -1.55 6.58 -20.63
CA HIS A 126 -1.09 6.65 -22.02
C HIS A 126 -2.16 7.21 -22.94
#